data_AF-A0A1M6BJK8-F1
#
_entry.id   AF-A0A1M6BJK8-F1
#
_cell.length_a   1.000
_cell.length_b   1.000
_cell.length_c   1.000
_cell.angle_alpha   90.00
_cell.angle_beta   90.00
_cell.angle_gamma   90.00
#
_symmetry.space_group_name_H-M   'P 1'
#
loop_
_entity.id
_entity.type
_entity.pdbx_description
1 polymer ?
#
loop_
_entity_poly.entity_id
_entity_poly.type
_entity_poly.pdbx_seq_one_letter_code
_entity_poly.pdbx_strand_id
1 'polypeptide(L)'
;MSWSAEVERWLGPVLPGPVERLAVRPGEVTARVGGFEVSLIRSVPDDALWDRVCAALASQEVFRARVLAGELPVPVERVCAMFGVDLVPRGWEALVATCSCDRWDGVCAHLRTAAAALGAQADRDPFSLTRWAGPDKAELRTRVMAAGGIKGPSTAHETPRDNASEAIIGDPGLPTGHSPDSAAAFWSAPSPPPPVDIPSGAGDRVRAAAPGALADELPPFPRPGT
;
A
#
# COMPACT_ATOMS: atom_id res chain seq x y z
N MET A 1 8.81 1.17 -11.70
CA MET A 1 8.51 -0.19 -12.18
C MET A 1 7.08 -0.19 -12.67
N SER A 2 6.83 -0.75 -13.85
CA SER A 2 5.51 -0.86 -14.48
C SER A 2 5.02 -2.31 -14.43
N TRP A 3 3.73 -2.53 -14.64
CA TRP A 3 3.16 -3.87 -14.75
C TRP A 3 3.59 -4.57 -16.03
N SER A 4 3.76 -3.84 -17.13
CA SER A 4 4.36 -4.41 -18.36
C SER A 4 5.74 -5.02 -18.10
N ALA A 5 6.56 -4.37 -17.29
CA ALA A 5 7.90 -4.86 -16.97
C ALA A 5 7.86 -6.14 -16.11
N GLU A 6 6.92 -6.27 -15.16
CA GLU A 6 6.75 -7.52 -14.40
C GLU A 6 6.19 -8.65 -15.28
N VAL A 7 5.24 -8.34 -16.17
CA VAL A 7 4.74 -9.33 -17.14
C VAL A 7 5.85 -9.81 -18.06
N GLU A 8 6.65 -8.91 -18.62
CA GLU A 8 7.79 -9.27 -19.47
C GLU A 8 8.84 -10.08 -18.72
N ARG A 9 9.10 -9.75 -17.46
CA ARG A 9 10.04 -10.48 -16.60
C ARG A 9 9.67 -11.96 -16.47
N TRP A 10 8.38 -12.28 -16.32
CA TRP A 10 7.92 -13.65 -16.06
C TRP A 10 7.47 -14.39 -17.33
N LEU A 11 6.81 -13.71 -18.25
CA LEU A 11 6.22 -14.30 -19.47
C LEU A 11 7.07 -14.04 -20.72
N GLY A 12 8.18 -13.33 -20.57
CA GLY A 12 9.16 -13.05 -21.61
C GLY A 12 8.82 -11.84 -22.46
N PRO A 13 9.70 -11.51 -23.43
CA PRO A 13 9.65 -10.26 -24.16
C PRO A 13 8.40 -10.14 -25.04
N VAL A 14 8.00 -8.88 -25.27
CA VAL A 14 6.96 -8.53 -26.22
C VAL A 14 7.38 -8.96 -27.63
N LEU A 15 6.50 -9.66 -28.34
CA LEU A 15 6.69 -10.01 -29.73
C LEU A 15 5.72 -9.23 -30.64
N PRO A 16 6.13 -8.88 -31.86
CA PRO A 16 5.30 -8.10 -32.78
C PRO A 16 4.06 -8.88 -33.21
N GLY A 17 2.92 -8.19 -33.22
CA GLY A 17 1.64 -8.72 -33.71
C GLY A 17 0.48 -7.79 -33.33
N PRO A 18 -0.50 -7.53 -34.21
CA PRO A 18 -1.65 -6.71 -33.86
C PRO A 18 -2.54 -7.45 -32.86
N VAL A 19 -2.96 -6.77 -31.81
CA VAL A 19 -3.93 -7.28 -30.83
C VAL A 19 -5.27 -6.62 -31.15
N GLU A 20 -6.18 -7.40 -31.73
CA GLU A 20 -7.48 -6.92 -32.22
C GLU A 20 -8.49 -6.81 -31.09
N ARG A 21 -8.40 -7.73 -30.12
CA ARG A 21 -9.27 -7.80 -28.95
C ARG A 21 -8.52 -8.42 -27.78
N LEU A 22 -8.78 -7.92 -26.58
CA LEU A 22 -8.35 -8.53 -25.33
C LEU A 22 -9.46 -8.38 -24.29
N ALA A 23 -9.79 -9.47 -23.60
CA ALA A 23 -10.79 -9.49 -22.55
C ALA A 23 -10.28 -10.30 -21.36
N VAL A 24 -10.49 -9.75 -20.15
CA VAL A 24 -10.02 -10.34 -18.90
C VAL A 24 -11.21 -10.74 -18.04
N ARG A 25 -11.20 -11.99 -17.57
CA ARG A 25 -12.17 -12.56 -16.64
C ARG A 25 -11.41 -13.28 -15.51
N PRO A 26 -12.08 -13.58 -14.38
CA PRO A 26 -11.50 -14.44 -13.36
C PRO A 26 -11.00 -15.76 -13.96
N GLY A 27 -9.71 -16.02 -13.81
CA GLY A 27 -9.02 -17.22 -14.29
C GLY A 27 -8.67 -17.23 -15.77
N GLU A 28 -9.14 -16.29 -16.60
CA GLU A 28 -8.93 -16.36 -18.04
C GLU A 28 -8.72 -14.98 -18.70
N VAL A 29 -7.69 -14.90 -19.53
CA VAL A 29 -7.49 -13.80 -20.48
C VAL A 29 -7.66 -14.36 -21.88
N THR A 30 -8.63 -13.83 -22.62
CA THR A 30 -8.82 -14.16 -24.03
C THR A 30 -8.35 -13.01 -24.90
N ALA A 31 -7.71 -13.33 -26.02
CA ALA A 31 -7.26 -12.34 -26.97
C ALA A 31 -7.39 -12.84 -28.41
N ARG A 32 -7.46 -11.91 -29.36
CA ARG A 32 -7.31 -12.18 -30.78
C ARG A 32 -6.08 -11.45 -31.30
N VAL A 33 -5.08 -12.19 -31.74
CA VAL A 33 -3.76 -11.67 -32.13
C VAL A 33 -3.44 -12.11 -33.55
N GLY A 34 -3.27 -11.16 -34.46
CA GLY A 34 -2.96 -11.45 -35.86
C GLY A 34 -3.92 -12.44 -36.53
N GLY A 35 -5.20 -12.38 -36.15
CA GLY A 35 -6.24 -13.28 -36.63
C GLY A 35 -6.39 -14.62 -35.89
N PHE A 36 -5.55 -14.92 -34.89
CA PHE A 36 -5.62 -16.16 -34.10
C PHE A 36 -6.26 -15.92 -32.73
N GLU A 37 -7.07 -16.87 -32.27
CA GLU A 37 -7.62 -16.85 -30.92
C GLU A 37 -6.58 -17.38 -29.93
N VAL A 38 -6.45 -16.70 -28.79
CA VAL A 38 -5.52 -16.99 -27.70
C VAL A 38 -6.29 -17.01 -26.39
N SER A 39 -6.01 -18.00 -25.54
CA SER A 39 -6.47 -18.00 -24.15
C SER A 39 -5.32 -18.31 -23.19
N LEU A 40 -5.21 -17.50 -22.13
CA LEU A 40 -4.28 -17.66 -21.01
C LEU A 40 -5.10 -17.93 -19.74
N ILE A 41 -5.02 -19.17 -19.26
CA ILE A 41 -5.85 -19.65 -18.14
C ILE A 41 -4.96 -19.89 -16.93
N ARG A 42 -5.46 -19.51 -15.75
CA ARG A 42 -4.79 -19.72 -14.46
C ARG A 42 -5.78 -20.22 -13.40
N SER A 43 -5.26 -20.83 -12.35
CA SER A 43 -6.05 -21.08 -11.14
C SER A 43 -6.39 -19.76 -10.43
N VAL A 44 -7.62 -19.67 -9.92
CA VAL A 44 -8.11 -18.54 -9.12
C VAL A 44 -8.00 -18.92 -7.64
N PRO A 45 -7.23 -18.17 -6.83
CA PRO A 45 -7.25 -18.29 -5.38
C PRO A 45 -8.66 -18.19 -4.78
N ASP A 46 -8.90 -18.92 -3.70
CA ASP A 46 -10.16 -18.85 -2.97
C ASP A 46 -10.36 -17.52 -2.22
N ASP A 47 -11.60 -17.29 -1.79
CA ASP A 47 -11.97 -16.07 -1.10
C ASP A 47 -11.21 -15.89 0.22
N ALA A 48 -10.95 -16.99 0.95
CA ALA A 48 -10.24 -16.94 2.23
C ALA A 48 -8.78 -16.51 2.07
N LEU A 49 -8.13 -16.84 0.95
CA LEU A 49 -6.80 -16.35 0.64
C LEU A 49 -6.83 -14.88 0.25
N TRP A 50 -7.80 -14.47 -0.56
CA TRP A 50 -7.99 -13.06 -0.93
C TRP A 50 -8.32 -12.17 0.27
N ASP A 51 -9.08 -12.66 1.25
CA ASP A 51 -9.37 -11.93 2.48
C ASP A 51 -8.10 -11.71 3.31
N ARG A 52 -7.20 -12.70 3.37
CA ARG A 52 -5.89 -12.56 4.02
C ARG A 52 -5.01 -11.53 3.31
N VAL A 53 -4.97 -11.55 1.98
CA VAL A 53 -4.25 -10.54 1.17
C VAL A 53 -4.82 -9.14 1.43
N CYS A 54 -6.15 -8.99 1.43
CA CYS A 54 -6.80 -7.71 1.67
C CYS A 54 -6.56 -7.20 3.09
N ALA A 55 -6.53 -8.08 4.10
CA ALA A 55 -6.15 -7.71 5.46
C ALA A 55 -4.70 -7.21 5.56
N ALA A 56 -3.75 -7.85 4.87
CA ALA A 56 -2.36 -7.39 4.83
C ALA A 56 -2.17 -6.07 4.08
N LEU A 57 -2.96 -5.82 3.03
CA LEU A 57 -3.00 -4.52 2.36
C LEU A 57 -3.62 -3.45 3.26
N ALA A 58 -4.69 -3.79 3.99
CA ALA A 58 -5.38 -2.89 4.91
C ALA A 58 -4.53 -2.53 6.14
N SER A 59 -3.64 -3.42 6.58
CA SER A 59 -2.76 -3.17 7.75
C SER A 59 -1.66 -2.14 7.48
N GLN A 60 -1.45 -1.75 6.22
CA GLN A 60 -0.48 -0.73 5.82
C GLN A 60 -1.21 0.45 5.18
N GLU A 61 -1.27 1.58 5.89
CA GLU A 61 -2.10 2.73 5.49
C GLU A 61 -1.77 3.25 4.08
N VAL A 62 -0.50 3.18 3.65
CA VAL A 62 -0.10 3.57 2.30
C VAL A 62 -0.71 2.66 1.21
N PHE A 63 -0.78 1.34 1.44
CA PHE A 63 -1.38 0.42 0.47
C PHE A 63 -2.90 0.51 0.51
N ARG A 64 -3.48 0.57 1.71
CA ARG A 64 -4.91 0.79 1.92
C ARG A 64 -5.39 2.04 1.18
N ALA A 65 -4.82 3.21 1.48
CA ALA A 65 -5.22 4.47 0.87
C ALA A 65 -5.13 4.42 -0.67
N ARG A 66 -4.08 3.82 -1.23
CA ARG A 66 -3.91 3.68 -2.69
C ARG A 66 -4.96 2.77 -3.33
N VAL A 67 -5.22 1.60 -2.76
CA VAL A 67 -6.27 0.69 -3.27
C VAL A 67 -7.64 1.38 -3.22
N LEU A 68 -7.92 2.13 -2.15
CA LEU A 68 -9.13 2.92 -1.99
C LEU A 68 -9.19 4.17 -2.87
N ALA A 69 -8.05 4.69 -3.33
CA ALA A 69 -7.98 5.67 -4.41
C ALA A 69 -8.17 5.04 -5.80
N GLY A 70 -8.19 3.70 -5.87
CA GLY A 70 -8.33 2.97 -7.13
C GLY A 70 -7.02 2.89 -7.90
N GLU A 71 -5.90 2.90 -7.16
CA GLU A 71 -4.55 2.63 -7.63
C GLU A 71 -4.11 1.25 -7.12
N LEU A 72 -3.25 0.58 -7.89
CA LEU A 72 -2.63 -0.68 -7.46
C LEU A 72 -1.15 -0.62 -7.86
N PRO A 73 -0.28 -0.12 -6.97
CA PRO A 73 1.13 0.08 -7.31
C PRO A 73 1.85 -1.27 -7.36
N VAL A 74 2.82 -1.43 -8.27
CA VAL A 74 3.58 -2.69 -8.46
C VAL A 74 4.10 -3.34 -7.16
N PRO A 75 4.56 -2.61 -6.13
CA PRO A 75 4.94 -3.22 -4.85
C PRO A 75 3.85 -4.06 -4.16
N VAL A 76 2.56 -3.88 -4.49
CA VAL A 76 1.46 -4.74 -4.01
C VAL A 76 1.66 -6.19 -4.44
N GLU A 77 2.29 -6.43 -5.60
CA GLU A 77 2.59 -7.79 -6.06
C GLU A 77 3.39 -8.58 -5.03
N ARG A 78 4.33 -7.93 -4.34
CA ARG A 78 5.11 -8.57 -3.29
C ARG A 78 4.26 -8.95 -2.09
N VAL A 79 3.26 -8.12 -1.74
CA VAL A 79 2.32 -8.43 -0.65
C VAL A 79 1.48 -9.63 -1.04
N CYS A 80 0.91 -9.67 -2.24
CA CYS A 80 0.14 -10.80 -2.74
C CYS A 80 0.99 -12.09 -2.76
N ALA A 81 2.23 -12.00 -3.26
CA ALA A 81 3.15 -13.14 -3.35
C ALA A 81 3.50 -13.75 -1.98
N MET A 82 3.51 -12.98 -0.89
CA MET A 82 3.72 -13.51 0.47
C MET A 82 2.63 -14.52 0.88
N PHE A 83 1.45 -14.44 0.28
CA PHE A 83 0.34 -15.36 0.49
C PHE A 83 0.23 -16.42 -0.61
N GLY A 84 1.19 -16.49 -1.54
CA GLY A 84 1.13 -17.41 -2.68
C GLY A 84 0.15 -16.96 -3.77
N VAL A 85 -0.26 -15.69 -3.76
CA VAL A 85 -1.05 -15.08 -4.84
C VAL A 85 -0.12 -14.24 -5.70
N ASP A 86 0.30 -14.76 -6.85
CA ASP A 86 1.03 -13.94 -7.83
C ASP A 86 0.02 -13.25 -8.75
N LEU A 87 -0.04 -11.92 -8.82
CA LEU A 87 -0.91 -11.23 -9.79
C LEU A 87 -0.37 -11.45 -11.21
N VAL A 88 0.95 -11.53 -11.36
CA VAL A 88 1.62 -11.96 -12.58
C VAL A 88 2.13 -13.40 -12.38
N PRO A 89 1.59 -14.40 -13.10
CA PRO A 89 2.06 -15.78 -13.01
C PRO A 89 3.57 -15.89 -13.23
N ARG A 90 4.26 -16.67 -12.38
CA ARG A 90 5.70 -16.86 -12.44
C ARG A 90 6.08 -17.88 -13.50
N GLY A 91 6.07 -17.46 -14.76
CA GLY A 91 6.39 -18.33 -15.89
C GLY A 91 5.17 -18.97 -16.53
N TRP A 92 5.42 -19.62 -17.67
CA TRP A 92 4.38 -20.23 -18.51
C TRP A 92 3.83 -21.53 -17.91
N GLU A 93 4.59 -22.18 -17.05
CA GLU A 93 4.20 -23.39 -16.30
C GLU A 93 3.05 -23.15 -15.32
N ALA A 94 2.87 -21.89 -14.88
CA ALA A 94 1.76 -21.48 -14.03
C ALA A 94 0.46 -21.23 -14.83
N LEU A 95 0.51 -21.42 -16.15
CA LEU A 95 -0.59 -21.14 -17.07
C LEU A 95 -0.95 -22.37 -17.90
N VAL A 96 -2.24 -22.53 -18.16
CA VAL A 96 -2.71 -23.28 -19.31
C VAL A 96 -2.89 -22.28 -20.44
N ALA A 97 -2.00 -22.33 -21.42
CA ALA A 97 -2.02 -21.43 -22.55
C ALA A 97 -2.46 -22.18 -23.82
N THR A 98 -3.32 -21.55 -24.61
CA THR A 98 -3.81 -22.12 -25.88
C THR A 98 -3.80 -21.06 -26.97
N CYS A 99 -3.53 -21.46 -28.21
CA CYS A 99 -3.68 -20.61 -29.39
C CYS A 99 -4.13 -21.45 -30.58
N SER A 100 -4.92 -20.85 -31.47
CA SER A 100 -5.42 -21.48 -32.68
C SER A 100 -4.42 -21.47 -33.85
N CYS A 101 -3.13 -21.19 -33.61
CA CYS A 101 -2.12 -21.16 -34.67
C CYS A 101 -1.58 -22.56 -35.00
N ASP A 102 -1.09 -22.72 -36.23
CA ASP A 102 -0.56 -23.95 -36.79
C ASP A 102 0.91 -24.25 -36.39
N ARG A 103 1.62 -23.28 -35.80
CA ARG A 103 3.05 -23.37 -35.43
C ARG A 103 3.26 -23.41 -33.91
N TRP A 104 2.48 -24.22 -33.19
CA TRP A 104 2.56 -24.30 -31.73
C TRP A 104 3.60 -25.33 -31.25
N ASP A 105 4.58 -24.90 -30.44
CA ASP A 105 5.56 -25.78 -29.76
C ASP A 105 5.56 -25.67 -28.23
N GLY A 106 4.57 -24.98 -27.65
CA GLY A 106 4.48 -24.71 -26.22
C GLY A 106 4.16 -23.25 -25.94
N VAL A 107 5.02 -22.33 -26.38
CA VAL A 107 4.80 -20.88 -26.22
C VAL A 107 5.04 -20.14 -27.53
N CYS A 108 3.96 -19.99 -28.31
CA CYS A 108 4.05 -19.28 -29.60
C CYS A 108 4.12 -17.76 -29.42
N ALA A 109 4.44 -17.05 -30.51
CA ALA A 109 4.54 -15.59 -30.48
C ALA A 109 3.24 -14.90 -30.07
N HIS A 110 2.08 -15.41 -30.51
CA HIS A 110 0.77 -14.85 -30.18
C HIS A 110 0.48 -14.87 -28.68
N LEU A 111 0.91 -15.91 -27.96
CA LEU A 111 0.78 -15.97 -26.50
C LEU A 111 1.57 -14.86 -25.83
N ARG A 112 2.84 -14.67 -26.22
CA ARG A 112 3.71 -13.62 -25.68
C ARG A 112 3.17 -12.24 -25.99
N THR A 113 2.65 -12.02 -27.20
CA THR A 113 1.98 -10.78 -27.59
C THR A 113 0.71 -10.54 -26.77
N ALA A 114 -0.11 -11.56 -26.51
CA ALA A 114 -1.30 -11.44 -25.65
C ALA A 114 -0.93 -11.12 -24.20
N ALA A 115 0.09 -11.78 -23.64
CA ALA A 115 0.61 -11.48 -22.31
C ALA A 115 1.15 -10.04 -22.23
N ALA A 116 1.95 -9.61 -23.20
CA ALA A 116 2.44 -8.24 -23.29
C ALA A 116 1.30 -7.21 -23.36
N ALA A 117 0.24 -7.51 -24.12
CA ALA A 117 -0.94 -6.65 -24.22
C ALA A 117 -1.69 -6.54 -22.89
N LEU A 118 -1.77 -7.64 -22.12
CA LEU A 118 -2.28 -7.62 -20.75
C LEU A 118 -1.42 -6.73 -19.86
N GLY A 119 -0.09 -6.83 -19.94
CA GLY A 119 0.83 -5.94 -19.20
C GLY A 119 0.62 -4.46 -19.54
N ALA A 120 0.52 -4.13 -20.83
CA ALA A 120 0.25 -2.77 -21.30
C ALA A 120 -1.16 -2.26 -20.93
N GLN A 121 -2.12 -3.17 -20.79
CA GLN A 121 -3.42 -2.84 -20.19
C GLN A 121 -3.29 -2.60 -18.69
N ALA A 122 -2.52 -3.41 -17.97
CA ALA A 122 -2.30 -3.27 -16.53
C ALA A 122 -1.57 -1.97 -16.15
N ASP A 123 -0.71 -1.44 -17.02
CA ASP A 123 -0.11 -0.11 -16.82
C ASP A 123 -1.16 1.02 -16.80
N ARG A 124 -2.30 0.84 -17.49
CA ARG A 124 -3.41 1.80 -17.53
C ARG A 124 -4.51 1.49 -16.51
N ASP A 125 -4.82 0.21 -16.34
CA ASP A 125 -5.78 -0.31 -15.38
C ASP A 125 -5.22 -1.57 -14.69
N PRO A 126 -4.53 -1.41 -13.54
CA PRO A 126 -3.82 -2.52 -12.91
C PRO A 126 -4.75 -3.57 -12.28
N PHE A 127 -6.04 -3.25 -12.13
CA PHE A 127 -7.04 -4.20 -11.65
C PHE A 127 -7.41 -5.26 -12.71
N SER A 128 -6.91 -5.13 -13.94
CA SER A 128 -6.94 -6.23 -14.91
C SER A 128 -6.22 -7.47 -14.39
N LEU A 129 -5.09 -7.32 -13.70
CA LEU A 129 -4.34 -8.44 -13.13
C LEU A 129 -5.05 -9.06 -11.92
N THR A 130 -5.63 -8.24 -11.03
CA THR A 130 -6.41 -8.77 -9.90
C THR A 130 -7.67 -9.48 -10.39
N ARG A 131 -8.33 -8.92 -11.42
CA ARG A 131 -9.49 -9.55 -12.06
C ARG A 131 -9.13 -10.88 -12.68
N TRP A 132 -7.96 -11.01 -13.31
CA TRP A 132 -7.49 -12.30 -13.81
C TRP A 132 -7.24 -13.28 -12.67
N ALA A 133 -6.71 -12.79 -11.55
CA ALA A 133 -6.48 -13.57 -10.34
C ALA A 133 -7.74 -13.78 -9.46
N GLY A 134 -8.92 -13.30 -9.87
CA GLY A 134 -10.16 -13.47 -9.11
C GLY A 134 -10.97 -12.17 -8.98
N PRO A 135 -10.69 -11.33 -7.97
CA PRO A 135 -11.52 -10.20 -7.61
C PRO A 135 -11.37 -9.04 -8.59
N ASP A 136 -12.51 -8.45 -8.94
CA ASP A 136 -12.50 -7.19 -9.67
C ASP A 136 -12.12 -5.99 -8.77
N LYS A 137 -12.03 -4.81 -9.39
CA LYS A 137 -11.68 -3.56 -8.69
C LYS A 137 -12.62 -3.24 -7.54
N ALA A 138 -13.93 -3.37 -7.75
CA ALA A 138 -14.93 -2.99 -6.75
C ALA A 138 -14.91 -3.96 -5.57
N GLU A 139 -14.77 -5.24 -5.87
CA GLU A 139 -14.64 -6.30 -4.88
C GLU A 139 -13.38 -6.13 -4.03
N LEU A 140 -12.20 -5.96 -4.64
CA LEU A 140 -10.95 -5.77 -3.92
C LEU A 140 -11.02 -4.55 -2.98
N ARG A 141 -11.57 -3.43 -3.48
CA ARG A 141 -11.76 -2.22 -2.67
C ARG A 141 -12.69 -2.46 -1.49
N THR A 142 -13.79 -3.17 -1.71
CA THR A 142 -14.76 -3.50 -0.66
C THR A 142 -14.12 -4.36 0.43
N ARG A 143 -13.35 -5.39 0.03
CA ARG A 143 -12.62 -6.25 0.97
C ARG A 143 -11.57 -5.47 1.77
N VAL A 144 -10.79 -4.59 1.11
CA VAL A 144 -9.79 -3.73 1.80
C VAL A 144 -10.46 -2.71 2.74
N MET A 145 -11.59 -2.11 2.34
CA MET A 145 -12.38 -1.25 3.23
C MET A 145 -12.83 -1.99 4.49
N ALA A 146 -13.43 -3.17 4.31
CA ALA A 146 -13.95 -3.98 5.40
C ALA A 146 -12.84 -4.44 6.35
N ALA A 147 -11.70 -4.87 5.81
CA ALA A 147 -10.56 -5.31 6.61
C ALA A 147 -9.94 -4.19 7.45
N GLY A 148 -9.97 -2.94 6.98
CA GLY A 148 -9.49 -1.77 7.74
C GLY A 148 -10.40 -1.35 8.90
N GLY A 149 -11.64 -1.84 8.94
CA GLY A 149 -12.57 -1.63 10.06
C GLY A 149 -12.38 -2.64 11.20
N ILE A 150 -11.67 -3.74 10.94
CA ILE A 150 -11.27 -4.70 11.96
C ILE A 150 -10.04 -4.10 12.62
N LYS A 151 -10.21 -3.47 13.79
CA LYS A 151 -9.11 -3.27 14.74
C LYS A 151 -8.39 -4.62 14.82
N GLY A 152 -7.15 -4.69 14.34
CA GLY A 152 -6.31 -5.86 14.52
C GLY A 152 -6.27 -6.26 16.00
N PRO A 153 -5.77 -7.45 16.37
CA PRO A 153 -5.62 -7.81 17.77
C PRO A 153 -4.77 -6.72 18.42
N SER A 154 -5.44 -5.82 19.13
CA SER A 154 -4.84 -5.04 20.17
C SER A 154 -4.16 -6.09 21.02
N THR A 155 -2.84 -6.07 21.08
CA THR A 155 -2.13 -6.64 22.22
C THR A 155 -2.95 -6.20 23.43
N ALA A 156 -3.54 -7.18 24.10
CA ALA A 156 -4.39 -6.98 25.24
C ALA A 156 -3.55 -6.21 26.26
N HIS A 157 -3.73 -4.89 26.32
CA HIS A 157 -3.68 -4.22 27.59
C HIS A 157 -5.03 -4.53 28.23
N GLU A 158 -4.89 -5.14 29.38
CA GLU A 158 -5.91 -5.78 30.19
C GLU A 158 -7.22 -4.98 30.27
N THR A 159 -8.32 -5.74 30.30
CA THR A 159 -9.61 -5.30 30.84
C THR A 159 -9.40 -4.40 32.07
N PRO A 160 -10.07 -3.24 32.17
CA PRO A 160 -10.19 -2.56 33.45
C PRO A 160 -10.88 -3.53 34.41
N ARG A 161 -10.11 -4.10 35.34
CA ARG A 161 -10.66 -4.66 36.56
C ARG A 161 -11.29 -3.49 37.30
N ASP A 162 -12.49 -3.71 37.81
CA ASP A 162 -13.01 -2.96 38.94
C ASP A 162 -12.08 -3.20 40.12
N ASN A 163 -11.18 -2.25 40.38
CA ASN A 163 -10.51 -2.16 41.66
C ASN A 163 -10.29 -0.68 42.03
N ALA A 164 -10.89 -0.36 43.17
CA ALA A 164 -10.89 0.91 43.82
C ALA A 164 -9.48 1.43 44.12
N SER A 165 -9.35 2.75 43.97
CA SER A 165 -8.40 3.64 44.65
C SER A 165 -6.96 3.18 44.76
N GLU A 166 -6.12 3.62 43.84
CA GLU A 166 -4.75 4.03 44.19
C GLU A 166 -4.35 5.23 43.34
N ALA A 167 -3.97 6.30 44.06
CA ALA A 167 -3.70 7.61 43.50
C ALA A 167 -2.44 7.57 42.62
N ILE A 168 -2.65 7.70 41.31
CA ILE A 168 -1.59 8.10 40.40
C ILE A 168 -1.33 9.58 40.69
N ILE A 169 -0.11 9.88 41.12
CA ILE A 169 0.40 11.25 41.28
C ILE A 169 0.37 11.89 39.89
N GLY A 170 -0.68 12.68 39.63
CA GLY A 170 -0.87 13.41 38.39
C GLY A 170 0.12 14.55 38.28
N ASP A 171 0.82 14.62 37.15
CA ASP A 171 1.52 15.81 36.71
C ASP A 171 0.49 16.95 36.51
N PRO A 172 0.57 18.10 37.23
CA PRO A 172 -0.49 19.10 37.26
C PRO A 172 -0.71 19.88 35.95
N GLY A 173 0.04 19.57 34.88
CA GLY A 173 0.09 20.39 33.66
C GLY A 173 -0.62 19.83 32.43
N LEU A 174 -1.06 18.57 32.43
CA LEU A 174 -1.69 17.97 31.24
C LEU A 174 -3.23 18.11 31.31
N PRO A 175 -3.87 18.86 30.39
CA PRO A 175 -5.32 18.87 30.32
C PRO A 175 -5.79 17.45 29.99
N THR A 176 -6.63 16.89 30.86
CA THR A 176 -7.34 15.64 30.62
C THR A 176 -8.06 15.73 29.27
N GLY A 177 -7.63 14.90 28.33
CA GLY A 177 -8.05 14.97 26.92
C GLY A 177 -9.55 14.84 26.78
N HIS A 178 -10.20 15.92 26.37
CA HIS A 178 -11.53 15.88 25.79
C HIS A 178 -11.37 15.51 24.32
N SER A 179 -12.05 14.46 23.85
CA SER A 179 -12.20 14.25 22.41
C SER A 179 -13.01 15.41 21.83
N PRO A 180 -12.53 16.13 20.80
CA PRO A 180 -13.27 17.25 20.26
C PRO A 180 -14.49 16.77 19.47
N ASP A 181 -15.63 17.43 19.69
CA ASP A 181 -16.91 17.11 19.04
C ASP A 181 -16.94 17.43 17.53
N SER A 182 -15.87 18.01 16.98
CA SER A 182 -15.71 18.25 15.54
C SER A 182 -14.25 18.42 15.10
N ALA A 183 -14.00 18.21 13.81
CA ALA A 183 -12.69 18.47 13.20
C ALA A 183 -12.27 19.95 13.31
N ALA A 184 -13.21 20.89 13.24
CA ALA A 184 -12.90 22.32 13.38
C ALA A 184 -12.41 22.65 14.81
N ALA A 185 -13.02 22.03 15.82
CA ALA A 185 -12.57 22.15 17.22
C ALA A 185 -11.20 21.52 17.43
N PHE A 186 -10.91 20.39 16.76
CA PHE A 186 -9.59 19.76 16.80
C PHE A 186 -8.48 20.64 16.20
N TRP A 187 -8.74 21.31 15.07
CA TRP A 187 -7.76 22.14 14.37
C TRP A 187 -7.63 23.57 14.91
N SER A 188 -8.42 23.92 15.93
CA SER A 188 -8.32 25.23 16.58
C SER A 188 -7.27 25.16 17.68
N ALA A 189 -6.05 25.64 17.39
CA ALA A 189 -5.03 25.77 18.42
C ALA A 189 -5.47 26.84 19.44
N PRO A 190 -5.43 26.56 20.75
CA PRO A 190 -5.62 27.60 21.74
C PRO A 190 -4.50 28.65 21.59
N SER A 191 -4.79 29.90 21.96
CA SER A 191 -3.78 30.95 21.96
C SER A 191 -2.56 30.48 22.76
N PRO A 192 -1.33 30.59 22.20
CA PRO A 192 -0.14 30.16 22.92
C PRO A 192 -0.01 30.95 24.23
N PRO A 193 0.55 30.34 25.28
CA PRO A 193 0.81 31.07 26.51
C PRO A 193 1.76 32.25 26.22
N PRO A 194 1.70 33.32 27.03
CA PRO A 194 2.62 34.44 26.90
C PRO A 194 4.07 33.91 26.99
N PRO A 195 5.01 34.51 26.24
CA PRO A 195 6.41 34.10 26.30
C PRO A 195 6.93 34.23 27.74
N VAL A 196 7.71 33.23 28.16
CA VAL A 196 8.30 33.22 29.50
C VAL A 196 9.39 34.30 29.58
N ASP A 197 9.34 35.12 30.63
CA ASP A 197 10.39 36.09 30.91
C ASP A 197 11.69 35.37 31.29
N ILE A 198 12.63 35.33 30.35
CA ILE A 198 13.95 34.74 30.58
C ILE A 198 14.82 35.78 31.30
N PRO A 199 15.34 35.50 32.51
CA PRO A 199 16.20 36.42 33.24
C PRO A 199 17.45 36.78 32.44
N SER A 200 17.93 38.02 32.57
CA SER A 200 19.21 38.44 32.00
C SER A 200 20.35 37.53 32.49
N GLY A 201 21.20 37.07 31.56
CA GLY A 201 22.32 36.17 31.84
C GLY A 201 21.96 34.68 31.92
N ALA A 202 20.71 34.29 31.61
CA ALA A 202 20.34 32.87 31.53
C ALA A 202 21.19 32.10 30.50
N GLY A 203 21.51 32.71 29.36
CA GLY A 203 22.40 32.12 28.34
C GLY A 203 23.82 31.87 28.86
N ASP A 204 24.34 32.78 29.69
CA ASP A 204 25.68 32.65 30.27
C ASP A 204 25.75 31.51 31.28
N ARG A 205 24.69 31.33 32.07
CA ARG A 205 24.57 30.21 33.03
C ARG A 205 24.48 28.86 32.32
N VAL A 206 23.73 28.79 31.22
CA VAL A 206 23.64 27.57 30.40
C VAL A 206 24.98 27.25 29.75
N ARG A 207 25.71 28.26 29.24
CA ARG A 207 27.05 28.10 28.67
C ARG A 207 28.07 27.62 29.71
N ALA A 208 28.03 28.17 30.92
CA ALA A 208 28.92 27.77 32.02
C ALA A 208 28.66 26.33 32.53
N ALA A 209 27.44 25.82 32.35
CA ALA A 209 27.05 24.47 32.75
C ALA A 209 27.23 23.42 31.63
N ALA A 210 27.57 23.84 30.40
CA ALA A 210 27.79 22.94 29.27
C ALA A 210 29.21 22.34 29.31
N PRO A 211 29.40 21.03 29.05
CA PRO A 211 30.72 20.44 28.93
C PRO A 211 31.53 21.17 27.84
N GLY A 212 32.78 21.54 28.17
CA GLY A 212 33.57 22.57 27.49
C GLY A 212 33.89 22.38 26.00
N ALA A 213 33.43 21.31 25.36
CA ALA A 213 33.58 21.11 23.92
C ALA A 213 32.41 21.68 23.08
N LEU A 214 31.25 21.99 23.69
CA LEU A 214 30.06 22.48 22.95
C LEU A 214 29.74 23.97 23.18
N ALA A 215 30.37 24.60 24.16
CA ALA A 215 30.06 25.98 24.54
C ALA A 215 30.57 27.02 23.53
N ASP A 216 31.66 26.70 22.80
CA ASP A 216 32.30 27.62 21.85
C ASP A 216 31.68 27.56 20.44
N GLU A 217 30.92 26.52 20.11
CA GLU A 217 30.26 26.36 18.81
C GLU A 217 28.81 26.90 18.78
N LEU A 218 28.26 27.32 19.92
CA LEU A 218 26.90 27.87 19.98
C LEU A 218 26.90 29.34 19.49
N PRO A 219 26.13 29.66 18.44
CA PRO A 219 26.05 31.03 17.92
C PRO A 219 25.48 31.96 18.99
N PRO A 220 25.91 33.24 19.04
CA PRO A 220 25.25 34.22 19.88
C PRO A 220 23.81 34.40 19.40
N PHE A 221 22.85 34.32 20.32
CA PHE A 221 21.45 34.64 20.05
C PHE A 221 21.19 36.11 20.39
N PRO A 222 21.24 37.04 19.42
CA PRO A 222 20.89 38.43 19.69
C PRO A 222 19.39 38.53 20.02
N ARG A 223 19.06 39.48 20.88
CA ARG A 223 17.66 39.81 21.17
C ARG A 223 17.01 40.40 19.91
N PRO A 224 15.76 40.05 19.59
CA PRO A 224 15.01 40.85 18.63
C PRO A 224 14.71 42.21 19.26
N GLY A 225 15.20 43.30 18.65
CA GLY A 225 14.76 44.67 18.98
C GLY A 225 15.78 45.63 19.61
N THR A 226 17.06 45.54 19.29
CA THR A 226 18.01 46.68 19.40
C THR A 226 18.65 46.95 18.07
#